data_AF-A0A6J4Q7Y2-F1
#
_entry.id   AF-A0A6J4Q7Y2-F1
#
_cell.length_a   1.000
_cell.length_b   1.000
_cell.length_c   1.000
_cell.angle_alpha   90.00
_cell.angle_beta   90.00
_cell.angle_gamma   90.00
#
_symmetry.space_group_name_H-M   'P 1'
#
loop_
_entity.id
_entity.type
_entity.pdbx_description
1 polymer ?
#
loop_
_entity_poly.entity_id
_entity_poly.type
_entity_poly.pdbx_seq_one_letter_code
_entity_poly.pdbx_strand_id
1 'polypeptide(L)'
;RETVREGRRPERTVYGITGAGREEFLTWLRELLREPVKEYTQFAAGLSFLPGLPPEEAVALLEERVRYLEEETKEMRAHLEGVMEHYNLPRLFLVESEHELMLREAELGWVRKIVEEIEAGALGDLSAWRSLHTERGAKIIGGEKEAGT
;
A
#
# COMPACT_ATOMS: atom_id res chain seq x y z
N ARG A 1 -15.59 26.79 -27.77
CA ARG A 1 -16.76 26.68 -26.86
C ARG A 1 -17.92 26.28 -27.74
N GLU A 2 -18.48 25.11 -27.53
CA GLU A 2 -19.56 24.58 -28.35
C GLU A 2 -20.64 24.04 -27.42
N THR A 3 -21.86 24.56 -27.56
CA THR A 3 -23.04 24.17 -26.78
C THR A 3 -23.81 23.16 -27.61
N VAL A 4 -23.74 21.88 -27.25
CA VAL A 4 -24.51 20.82 -27.93
C VAL A 4 -25.80 20.57 -27.15
N ARG A 5 -26.95 20.77 -27.81
CA ARG A 5 -28.29 20.51 -27.25
C ARG A 5 -28.88 19.26 -27.89
N GLU A 6 -28.92 18.14 -27.17
CA GLU A 6 -29.73 16.97 -27.53
C GLU A 6 -31.01 16.91 -26.67
N GLY A 7 -32.14 17.29 -27.26
CA GLY A 7 -33.47 16.97 -26.74
C GLY A 7 -33.90 17.68 -25.43
N ARG A 8 -34.68 16.97 -24.59
CA ARG A 8 -35.32 17.45 -23.34
C ARG A 8 -34.41 17.45 -22.11
N ARG A 9 -33.09 17.30 -22.26
CA ARG A 9 -32.14 17.28 -21.13
C ARG A 9 -31.59 18.70 -20.85
N PRO A 10 -31.26 19.02 -19.59
CA PRO A 10 -30.66 20.30 -19.23
C PRO A 10 -29.32 20.50 -19.96
N GLU A 11 -28.98 21.76 -20.26
CA GLU A 11 -27.71 22.12 -20.90
C GLU A 11 -26.52 21.57 -20.11
N ARG A 12 -25.56 20.96 -20.81
CA ARG A 12 -24.29 20.49 -20.23
C ARG A 12 -23.16 21.36 -20.74
N THR A 13 -22.35 21.89 -19.83
CA THR A 13 -21.11 22.57 -20.19
C THR A 13 -20.06 21.53 -20.56
N VAL A 14 -19.52 21.62 -21.77
CA VAL A 14 -18.41 20.79 -22.25
C VAL A 14 -17.11 21.57 -22.08
N TYR A 15 -16.19 21.01 -21.30
CA TYR A 15 -14.83 21.53 -21.13
C TYR A 15 -13.87 20.81 -22.09
N GLY A 16 -12.97 21.56 -22.70
CA GLY A 16 -11.90 21.04 -23.56
C GLY A 16 -10.55 21.53 -23.07
N ILE A 17 -9.55 20.66 -23.11
CA ILE A 17 -8.17 21.02 -22.74
C ILE A 17 -7.62 22.06 -23.72
N THR A 18 -6.90 23.07 -23.21
CA THR A 18 -6.23 24.07 -24.04
C THR A 18 -4.86 23.56 -24.51
N GLY A 19 -4.25 24.24 -25.49
CA GLY A 19 -2.86 23.95 -25.89
C GLY A 19 -1.90 24.03 -24.71
N ALA A 20 -1.96 25.11 -23.94
CA ALA A 20 -1.19 25.29 -22.71
C ALA A 20 -1.48 24.19 -21.67
N GLY A 21 -2.75 23.81 -21.49
CA GLY A 21 -3.12 22.73 -20.56
C GLY A 21 -2.55 21.37 -20.97
N ARG A 22 -2.41 21.10 -22.28
CA ARG A 22 -1.79 19.88 -22.77
C ARG A 22 -0.28 19.86 -22.53
N GLU A 23 0.39 20.99 -22.72
CA GLU A 23 1.82 21.12 -22.45
C GLU A 23 2.13 20.98 -20.96
N GLU A 24 1.30 21.58 -20.11
CA GLU A 24 1.39 21.45 -18.65
C GLU A 24 1.22 19.99 -18.21
N PHE A 25 0.18 19.31 -18.71
CA PHE A 25 -0.04 17.88 -18.43
C PHE A 25 1.18 17.03 -18.80
N LEU A 26 1.77 17.25 -19.96
CA LEU A 26 2.94 16.48 -20.41
C LEU A 26 4.20 16.82 -19.61
N THR A 27 4.32 18.03 -19.08
CA THR A 27 5.43 18.42 -18.21
C THR A 27 5.31 17.69 -16.87
N TRP A 28 4.16 17.79 -16.24
CA TRP A 28 3.86 17.10 -14.99
C TRP A 28 4.00 15.57 -15.10
N LEU A 29 3.50 14.97 -16.19
CA LEU A 29 3.66 13.53 -16.43
C LEU A 29 5.14 13.11 -16.51
N ARG A 30 6.00 13.93 -17.12
CA ARG A 30 7.44 13.63 -17.20
C ARG A 30 8.12 13.73 -15.83
N GLU A 31 7.69 14.66 -15.00
CA GLU A 31 8.19 14.80 -13.63
C GLU A 31 7.82 13.57 -12.79
N LEU A 32 6.54 13.18 -12.79
CA LEU A 32 6.06 11.99 -12.07
C LEU A 32 6.81 10.70 -12.44
N LEU A 33 7.14 10.53 -13.73
CA LEU A 33 7.85 9.34 -14.21
C LEU A 33 9.36 9.39 -13.96
N ARG A 34 9.94 10.59 -13.80
CA ARG A 34 11.40 10.78 -13.64
C ARG A 34 11.81 10.79 -12.18
N GLU A 35 11.03 11.45 -11.34
CA GLU A 35 11.43 11.79 -9.98
C GLU A 35 10.76 10.84 -8.99
N PRO A 36 11.52 9.92 -8.37
CA PRO A 36 10.96 9.08 -7.33
C PRO A 36 10.63 9.94 -6.11
N VAL A 37 9.35 9.99 -5.76
CA VAL A 37 8.88 10.61 -4.53
C VAL A 37 8.71 9.52 -3.47
N LYS A 38 9.05 9.86 -2.22
CA LYS A 38 8.89 8.93 -1.11
C LYS A 38 7.41 8.80 -0.74
N GLU A 39 6.86 7.60 -0.93
CA GLU A 39 5.53 7.24 -0.47
C GLU A 39 5.57 6.75 0.98
N TYR A 40 4.65 7.27 1.82
CA TYR A 40 4.51 6.86 3.22
C TYR A 40 3.26 6.00 3.38
N THR A 41 3.43 4.67 3.28
CA THR A 41 2.30 3.75 3.46
C THR A 41 1.91 3.64 4.94
N GLN A 42 0.62 3.45 5.22
CA GLN A 42 0.14 3.19 6.58
C GLN A 42 0.77 1.92 7.17
N PHE A 43 1.07 0.94 6.32
CA PHE A 43 1.75 -0.29 6.74
C PHE A 43 3.18 -0.03 7.22
N ALA A 44 3.96 0.82 6.53
CA ALA A 44 5.29 1.22 6.99
C ALA A 44 5.25 1.94 8.35
N ALA A 45 4.20 2.75 8.61
CA ALA A 45 3.96 3.32 9.92
C ALA A 45 3.69 2.24 10.97
N GLY A 46 2.82 1.27 10.68
CA GLY A 46 2.56 0.12 11.56
C GLY A 46 3.83 -0.68 11.88
N LEU A 47 4.64 -0.99 10.88
CA LEU A 47 5.93 -1.69 11.04
C LEU A 47 6.90 -0.92 11.95
N SER A 48 6.90 0.41 11.88
CA SER A 48 7.76 1.26 12.74
C SER A 48 7.40 1.14 14.22
N PHE A 49 6.18 0.71 14.54
CA PHE A 49 5.68 0.49 15.90
C PHE A 49 5.40 -0.99 16.21
N LEU A 50 5.86 -1.92 15.36
CA LEU A 50 5.65 -3.36 15.54
C LEU A 50 6.06 -3.88 16.93
N PRO A 51 7.18 -3.42 17.55
CA PRO A 51 7.55 -3.83 18.91
C PRO A 51 6.57 -3.39 20.00
N GLY A 52 5.56 -2.57 19.67
CA GLY A 52 4.46 -2.22 20.57
C GLY A 52 3.47 -3.35 20.79
N LEU A 53 3.53 -4.44 20.02
CA LEU A 53 2.71 -5.63 20.16
C LEU A 53 3.53 -6.84 20.65
N PRO A 54 2.93 -7.77 21.41
CA PRO A 54 3.52 -9.09 21.65
C PRO A 54 3.85 -9.80 20.33
N PRO A 55 4.95 -10.56 20.24
CA PRO A 55 5.34 -11.26 19.01
C PRO A 55 4.22 -12.14 18.43
N GLU A 56 3.47 -12.83 19.29
CA GLU A 56 2.38 -13.72 18.89
C GLU A 56 1.20 -12.95 18.26
N GLU A 57 0.89 -11.78 18.80
CA GLU A 57 -0.15 -10.90 18.24
C GLU A 57 0.32 -10.27 16.92
N ALA A 58 1.57 -9.84 16.85
CA ALA A 58 2.18 -9.33 15.62
C ALA A 58 2.13 -10.37 14.50
N VAL A 59 2.50 -11.64 14.77
CA VAL A 59 2.40 -12.74 13.82
C VAL A 59 0.96 -12.93 13.35
N ALA A 60 0.00 -13.04 14.26
CA ALA A 60 -1.40 -13.26 13.90
C ALA A 60 -1.96 -12.17 12.95
N LEU A 61 -1.65 -10.89 13.24
CA LEU A 61 -2.06 -9.76 12.40
C LEU A 61 -1.36 -9.75 11.02
N LEU A 62 -0.08 -10.14 10.98
CA LEU A 62 0.66 -10.24 9.73
C LEU A 62 0.15 -11.42 8.88
N GLU A 63 -0.21 -12.55 9.49
CA GLU A 63 -0.87 -13.67 8.80
C GLU A 63 -2.25 -13.29 8.26
N GLU A 64 -3.03 -12.49 8.99
CA GLU A 64 -4.26 -11.89 8.47
C GLU A 64 -3.98 -11.07 7.21
N ARG A 65 -2.96 -10.20 7.26
CA ARG A 65 -2.54 -9.41 6.11
C ARG A 65 -2.10 -10.28 4.92
N VAL A 66 -1.36 -11.37 5.18
CA VAL A 66 -0.97 -12.34 4.13
C VAL A 66 -2.21 -12.85 3.41
N ARG A 67 -3.23 -13.31 4.13
CA ARG A 67 -4.48 -13.82 3.52
C ARG A 67 -5.19 -12.76 2.67
N TYR A 68 -5.22 -11.52 3.13
CA TYR A 68 -5.81 -10.42 2.36
C TYR A 68 -5.03 -10.16 1.06
N LEU A 69 -3.70 -10.07 1.13
CA LEU A 69 -2.86 -9.83 -0.04
C LEU A 69 -2.87 -11.01 -1.02
N GLU A 70 -2.97 -12.25 -0.53
CA GLU A 70 -3.12 -13.45 -1.37
C GLU A 70 -4.38 -13.40 -2.22
N GLU A 71 -5.53 -13.08 -1.62
CA GLU A 71 -6.77 -13.00 -2.40
C GLU A 71 -6.74 -11.80 -3.35
N GLU A 72 -6.27 -10.64 -2.89
CA GLU A 72 -6.17 -9.44 -3.72
C GLU A 72 -5.27 -9.67 -4.95
N THR A 73 -4.06 -10.21 -4.77
CA THR A 73 -3.13 -10.48 -5.88
C THR A 73 -3.70 -11.52 -6.85
N LYS A 74 -4.40 -12.54 -6.35
CA LYS A 74 -5.08 -13.54 -7.17
C LYS A 74 -6.20 -12.92 -8.01
N GLU A 75 -7.04 -12.08 -7.42
CA GLU A 75 -8.10 -11.38 -8.13
C GLU A 75 -7.55 -10.42 -9.21
N MET A 76 -6.53 -9.63 -8.86
CA MET A 76 -5.88 -8.69 -9.78
C MET A 76 -5.25 -9.41 -10.98
N ARG A 77 -4.57 -10.53 -10.74
CA ARG A 77 -3.96 -11.36 -11.80
C ARG A 77 -5.03 -11.90 -12.75
N ALA A 78 -6.09 -12.49 -12.21
CA ALA A 78 -7.18 -13.02 -13.03
C ALA A 78 -7.87 -11.92 -13.84
N HIS A 79 -8.03 -10.72 -13.28
CA HIS A 79 -8.58 -9.57 -13.99
C HIS A 79 -7.68 -9.12 -15.16
N LEU A 80 -6.37 -8.98 -14.92
CA LEU A 80 -5.41 -8.62 -15.96
C LEU A 80 -5.40 -9.60 -17.12
N GLU A 81 -5.32 -10.90 -16.82
CA GLU A 81 -5.35 -11.97 -17.82
C GLU A 81 -6.68 -11.93 -18.62
N GLY A 82 -7.81 -11.81 -17.94
CA GLY A 82 -9.12 -11.73 -18.59
C GLY A 82 -9.29 -10.50 -19.49
N VAL A 83 -8.81 -9.32 -19.08
CA VAL A 83 -8.92 -8.10 -19.90
C VAL A 83 -8.07 -8.21 -21.17
N MET A 84 -6.85 -8.77 -21.07
CA MET A 84 -5.99 -9.00 -22.23
C MET A 84 -6.65 -9.93 -23.24
N GLU A 85 -7.23 -11.04 -22.78
CA GLU A 85 -7.89 -12.04 -23.63
C GLU A 85 -9.19 -11.50 -24.25
N HIS A 86 -10.03 -10.82 -23.47
CA HIS A 86 -11.36 -10.41 -23.92
C HIS A 86 -11.37 -9.16 -24.81
N TYR A 87 -10.51 -8.18 -24.52
CA TYR A 87 -10.57 -6.87 -25.19
C TYR A 87 -9.42 -6.62 -26.17
N ASN A 88 -8.44 -7.55 -26.26
CA ASN A 88 -7.25 -7.43 -27.10
C ASN A 88 -6.58 -6.05 -26.97
N LEU A 89 -6.56 -5.51 -25.73
CA LEU A 89 -6.01 -4.20 -25.43
C LEU A 89 -4.48 -4.24 -25.49
N PRO A 90 -3.83 -3.22 -26.08
CA PRO A 90 -2.39 -3.07 -25.95
C PRO A 90 -1.97 -3.03 -24.48
N ARG A 91 -0.88 -3.74 -24.14
CA ARG A 91 -0.27 -3.75 -22.80
C ARG A 91 -0.07 -2.35 -22.21
N LEU A 92 0.17 -1.35 -23.06
CA LEU A 92 0.30 0.06 -22.67
C LEU A 92 -0.84 0.56 -21.77
N PHE A 93 -2.06 0.04 -21.93
CA PHE A 93 -3.21 0.44 -21.11
C PHE A 93 -3.34 -0.34 -19.80
N LEU A 94 -2.44 -1.31 -19.55
CA LEU A 94 -2.44 -2.16 -18.37
C LEU A 94 -1.18 -1.95 -17.49
N VAL A 95 -0.23 -1.13 -17.94
CA VAL A 95 1.06 -0.93 -17.25
C VAL A 95 0.93 -0.47 -15.79
N GLU A 96 -0.09 0.33 -15.48
CA GLU A 96 -0.38 0.75 -14.11
C GLU A 96 -0.81 -0.45 -13.25
N SER A 97 -1.78 -1.24 -13.72
CA SER A 97 -2.27 -2.42 -13.02
C SER A 97 -1.22 -3.53 -12.89
N GLU A 98 -0.36 -3.71 -13.91
CA GLU A 98 0.81 -4.61 -13.83
C GLU A 98 1.79 -4.16 -12.72
N HIS A 99 2.08 -2.86 -12.66
CA HIS A 99 2.95 -2.31 -11.62
C HIS A 99 2.33 -2.46 -10.23
N GLU A 100 1.03 -2.19 -10.09
CA GLU A 100 0.32 -2.37 -8.82
C GLU A 100 0.38 -3.84 -8.36
N LEU A 101 0.08 -4.79 -9.24
CA LEU A 101 0.18 -6.22 -8.93
C LEU A 101 1.60 -6.58 -8.45
N MET A 102 2.62 -6.10 -9.15
CA MET A 102 4.02 -6.36 -8.76
C MET A 102 4.36 -5.83 -7.36
N LEU A 103 3.85 -4.64 -6.99
CA LEU A 103 4.06 -4.10 -5.64
C LEU A 103 3.32 -4.93 -4.57
N ARG A 104 2.08 -5.37 -4.84
CA ARG A 104 1.32 -6.21 -3.88
C ARG A 104 1.96 -7.57 -3.69
N GLU A 105 2.49 -8.18 -4.77
CA GLU A 105 3.20 -9.45 -4.70
C GLU A 105 4.53 -9.34 -3.95
N ALA A 106 5.27 -8.24 -4.16
CA ALA A 106 6.48 -7.96 -3.42
C ALA A 106 6.19 -7.80 -1.92
N GLU A 107 5.11 -7.07 -1.58
CA GLU A 107 4.68 -6.94 -0.19
C GLU A 107 4.27 -8.28 0.41
N LEU A 108 3.44 -9.07 -0.29
CA LEU A 108 3.03 -10.40 0.15
C LEU A 108 4.23 -11.31 0.44
N GLY A 109 5.19 -11.36 -0.49
CA GLY A 109 6.41 -12.14 -0.33
C GLY A 109 7.24 -11.68 0.88
N TRP A 110 7.34 -10.38 1.10
CA TRP A 110 8.03 -9.82 2.25
C TRP A 110 7.32 -10.11 3.58
N VAL A 111 5.99 -9.97 3.63
CA VAL A 111 5.21 -10.23 4.86
C VAL A 111 5.25 -11.71 5.24
N ARG A 112 5.18 -12.64 4.27
CA ARG A 112 5.38 -14.07 4.58
C ARG A 112 6.76 -14.31 5.20
N LYS A 113 7.81 -13.72 4.60
CA LYS A 113 9.18 -13.85 5.11
C LYS A 113 9.32 -13.29 6.53
N ILE A 114 8.74 -12.13 6.82
CA ILE A 114 8.85 -11.56 8.17
C ILE A 114 8.11 -12.41 9.20
N VAL A 115 6.96 -13.00 8.86
CA VAL A 115 6.25 -13.95 9.73
C VAL A 115 7.14 -15.15 10.06
N GLU A 116 7.70 -15.79 9.03
CA GLU A 116 8.62 -16.93 9.20
C GLU A 116 9.83 -16.55 10.08
N GLU A 117 10.39 -15.36 9.90
CA GLU A 117 11.51 -14.86 10.70
C GLU A 117 11.14 -14.59 12.17
N ILE A 118 9.93 -14.07 12.44
CA ILE A 118 9.44 -13.88 13.82
C ILE A 118 9.27 -15.25 14.48
N GLU A 119 8.60 -16.19 13.82
CA GLU A 119 8.33 -17.52 14.37
C GLU A 119 9.60 -18.33 14.60
N ALA A 120 10.57 -18.22 13.69
CA ALA A 120 11.88 -18.86 13.82
C ALA A 120 12.79 -18.17 14.86
N GLY A 121 12.40 -17.01 15.40
CA GLY A 121 13.25 -16.18 16.26
C GLY A 121 14.49 -15.63 15.58
N ALA A 122 14.43 -15.45 14.26
CA ALA A 122 15.53 -14.95 13.44
C ALA A 122 15.66 -13.41 13.47
N LEU A 123 14.64 -12.70 13.94
CA LEU A 123 14.64 -11.24 14.10
C LEU A 123 15.44 -10.73 15.31
N GLY A 124 15.93 -11.63 16.15
CA GLY A 124 16.67 -11.30 17.36
C GLY A 124 16.07 -11.97 18.59
N ASP A 125 16.28 -11.36 19.76
CA ASP A 125 15.86 -11.95 21.02
C ASP A 125 14.34 -11.82 21.24
N LEU A 126 13.59 -12.85 20.82
CA LEU A 126 12.15 -12.95 21.09
C LEU A 126 11.81 -12.92 22.58
N SER A 127 12.71 -13.42 23.44
CA SER A 127 12.47 -13.41 24.89
C SER A 127 12.55 -11.99 25.46
N ALA A 128 13.48 -11.17 24.94
CA ALA A 128 13.55 -9.75 25.26
C ALA A 128 12.31 -9.01 24.74
N TRP A 129 11.86 -9.28 23.51
CA TRP A 129 10.64 -8.69 22.97
C TRP A 129 9.41 -9.05 23.81
N ARG A 130 9.19 -10.33 24.15
CA ARG A 130 8.10 -10.75 25.06
C ARG A 130 8.14 -10.05 26.41
N SER A 131 9.35 -9.83 26.94
CA SER A 131 9.53 -9.21 28.25
C SER A 131 9.02 -7.76 28.31
N LEU A 132 8.99 -7.05 27.17
CA LEU A 132 8.43 -5.69 27.07
C LEU A 132 6.94 -5.64 27.43
N HIS A 133 6.21 -6.73 27.19
CA HIS A 133 4.76 -6.81 27.39
C HIS A 133 4.35 -7.48 28.70
N THR A 134 5.32 -7.84 29.55
CA THR A 134 5.02 -8.29 30.93
C THR A 134 4.64 -7.09 31.82
N GLU A 135 3.96 -7.32 32.95
CA GLU A 135 3.63 -6.26 33.93
C GLU A 135 4.86 -5.44 34.37
N ARG A 136 6.06 -6.04 34.31
CA ARG A 136 7.34 -5.40 34.64
C ARG A 136 7.89 -4.56 33.48
N GLY A 137 7.68 -4.98 32.24
CA GLY A 137 8.00 -4.20 31.03
C GLY A 137 7.08 -2.97 30.87
N ALA A 138 5.78 -3.13 31.15
CA ALA A 138 4.82 -2.03 31.14
C ALA A 138 5.18 -0.89 32.13
N LYS A 139 5.76 -1.23 33.29
CA LYS A 139 6.29 -0.24 34.25
C LYS A 139 7.54 0.50 33.77
N ILE A 140 8.38 -0.12 32.93
CA ILE A 140 9.57 0.53 32.36
C ILE A 140 9.17 1.47 31.22
N ILE A 141 8.19 1.11 30.40
CA ILE A 141 7.72 1.94 29.28
C ILE A 141 6.82 3.09 29.77
N GLY A 142 6.05 2.87 30.85
CA GLY A 142 5.19 3.88 31.47
C GLY A 142 5.87 4.73 32.56
N GLY A 143 7.13 4.47 32.88
CA GLY A 143 7.82 4.93 34.09
C GLY A 143 8.86 6.02 33.91
N GLU A 144 8.63 7.02 33.05
CA GLU A 144 9.37 8.30 33.06
C GLU A 144 8.39 9.48 33.02
N LYS A 145 7.42 9.49 33.95
CA LYS A 145 6.60 10.68 34.22
C LYS A 145 6.49 10.99 35.72
N GLU A 146 7.57 10.83 36.49
CA GLU A 146 7.69 11.49 37.78
C GLU A 146 9.13 11.98 38.00
N ALA A 147 9.44 13.16 37.45
CA ALA A 147 10.55 13.97 37.90
C ALA A 147 10.12 15.44 37.92
N GLY A 148 9.92 15.97 39.13
CA GLY A 148 9.97 17.40 39.40
C GLY A 148 8.67 18.06 39.85
N THR A 149 8.41 18.06 41.16
CA THR A 149 8.18 19.28 41.95
C THR A 149 8.65 19.04 43.37
#